data_AF-A0A1I7ZK72-F1
#
_entry.id   AF-A0A1I7ZK72-F1
#
_cell.length_a   1.000
_cell.length_b   1.000
_cell.length_c   1.000
_cell.angle_alpha   90.00
_cell.angle_beta   90.00
_cell.angle_gamma   90.00
#
_symmetry.space_group_name_H-M   'P 1'
#
loop_
_entity.id
_entity.type
_entity.pdbx_description
1 polymer ?
#
loop_
_entity_poly.entity_id
_entity_poly.type
_entity_poly.pdbx_seq_one_letter_code
_entity_poly.pdbx_strand_id
1 'polypeptide(L)'
;MVLLALWIFWTFPALVFSKSYEGYEYCDLQRYRTNFFHAVSCLGIARVLMNHKDIDAMNDSIDKLLEHLVERRGSDPCLTVKTFVFDKDDTKLLVLRYDKNGGPMSYFIYDRPKSILEDLLPFSSVQWKPLGLRGFSMDQFNKMSQKERKAKNAICDPEMSVFANNAKTLAFFGKEVALDGKEVAYDRVYPLKDSCDSNGRCKPMCYANETQEVRVDSRLGNRVSVRTAASI
;
A
#
# COMPACT_ATOMS: atom_id res chain seq x y z
N MET A 1 -56.88 16.69 -45.14
CA MET A 1 -56.05 17.55 -44.29
C MET A 1 -55.45 16.68 -43.19
N VAL A 2 -54.19 16.29 -43.34
CA VAL A 2 -53.44 15.46 -42.39
C VAL A 2 -52.30 16.35 -41.88
N LEU A 3 -52.31 16.67 -40.59
CA LEU A 3 -51.22 17.39 -39.91
C LEU A 3 -50.55 16.40 -38.94
N LEU A 4 -49.50 15.75 -39.44
CA LEU A 4 -48.57 14.92 -38.68
C LEU A 4 -47.50 15.84 -38.09
N ALA A 5 -47.64 16.18 -36.81
CA ALA A 5 -46.63 16.89 -36.04
C ALA A 5 -45.52 15.91 -35.63
N LEU A 6 -44.45 15.87 -36.43
CA LEU A 6 -43.18 15.21 -36.11
C LEU A 6 -42.48 15.95 -34.96
N TRP A 7 -42.63 15.43 -33.75
CA TRP A 7 -41.78 15.78 -32.61
C TRP A 7 -40.40 15.15 -32.81
N ILE A 8 -39.51 15.91 -33.43
CA ILE A 8 -38.07 15.60 -33.46
C ILE A 8 -37.55 15.82 -32.04
N PHE A 9 -37.40 14.75 -31.27
CA PHE A 9 -36.59 14.76 -30.06
C PHE A 9 -35.14 15.01 -30.47
N TRP A 10 -34.68 16.24 -30.32
CA TRP A 10 -33.27 16.57 -30.35
C TRP A 10 -32.62 15.92 -29.13
N THR A 11 -32.09 14.71 -29.32
CA THR A 11 -31.09 14.16 -28.41
C THR A 11 -29.83 14.99 -28.60
N PHE A 12 -29.70 16.06 -27.82
CA PHE A 12 -28.40 16.71 -27.65
C PHE A 12 -27.45 15.65 -27.10
N PRO A 13 -26.35 15.31 -27.80
CA PRO A 13 -25.30 14.53 -27.16
C PRO A 13 -24.87 15.32 -25.93
N ALA A 14 -25.01 14.72 -24.75
CA ALA A 14 -24.49 15.31 -23.54
C ALA A 14 -22.98 15.52 -23.76
N LEU A 15 -22.59 16.78 -23.94
CA LEU A 15 -21.20 17.20 -23.95
C LEU A 15 -20.64 16.86 -22.57
N VAL A 16 -19.95 15.72 -22.48
CA VAL A 16 -19.19 15.35 -21.30
C VAL A 16 -17.97 16.26 -21.28
N PHE A 17 -18.08 17.38 -20.58
CA PHE A 17 -16.91 18.22 -20.29
C PHE A 17 -16.00 17.45 -19.34
N SER A 18 -14.89 16.93 -19.85
CA SER A 18 -13.80 16.49 -18.99
C SER A 18 -13.18 17.74 -18.36
N LYS A 19 -13.27 17.88 -17.03
CA LYS A 19 -12.47 18.87 -16.33
C LYS A 19 -11.01 18.47 -16.51
N SER A 20 -10.13 19.42 -16.80
CA SER A 20 -8.67 19.18 -16.78
C SER A 20 -8.13 19.72 -15.45
N TYR A 21 -7.25 18.95 -14.80
CA TYR A 21 -6.42 19.43 -13.71
C TYR A 21 -4.97 19.31 -14.16
N GLU A 22 -4.23 20.42 -14.19
CA GLU A 22 -2.81 20.47 -14.52
C GLU A 22 -2.41 19.84 -15.88
N GLY A 23 -3.29 19.91 -16.89
CA GLY A 23 -2.97 19.45 -18.25
C GLY A 23 -3.07 17.93 -18.47
N TYR A 24 -3.53 17.18 -17.46
CA TYR A 24 -3.86 15.76 -17.61
C TYR A 24 -5.37 15.59 -17.84
N GLU A 25 -5.71 14.65 -18.72
CA GLU A 25 -7.10 14.26 -18.95
C GLU A 25 -7.59 13.46 -17.74
N TYR A 26 -8.79 13.76 -17.24
CA TYR A 26 -9.37 13.02 -16.13
C TYR A 26 -9.52 11.54 -16.51
N CYS A 27 -9.03 10.65 -15.65
CA CYS A 27 -9.29 9.23 -15.79
C CYS A 27 -10.81 8.99 -15.69
N ASP A 28 -11.40 8.42 -16.73
CA ASP A 28 -12.83 8.07 -16.72
C ASP A 28 -13.10 6.96 -15.68
N LEU A 29 -13.63 7.37 -14.53
CA LEU A 29 -13.98 6.48 -13.44
C LEU A 29 -15.21 5.62 -13.72
N GLN A 30 -15.97 5.88 -14.80
CA GLN A 30 -17.17 5.10 -15.15
C GLN A 30 -16.86 3.61 -15.31
N ARG A 31 -15.69 3.29 -15.88
CA ARG A 31 -15.23 1.90 -16.09
C ARG A 31 -14.89 1.18 -14.78
N TYR A 32 -14.73 1.91 -13.68
CA TYR A 32 -14.36 1.38 -12.38
C TYR A 32 -15.51 1.44 -11.37
N ARG A 33 -16.74 1.76 -11.77
CA ARG A 33 -17.87 1.92 -10.83
C ARG A 33 -18.19 0.67 -10.00
N THR A 34 -17.84 -0.52 -10.48
CA THR A 34 -18.01 -1.78 -9.73
C THR A 34 -16.78 -2.14 -8.88
N ASN A 35 -15.72 -1.33 -8.95
CA ASN A 35 -14.47 -1.53 -8.24
C ASN A 35 -14.43 -0.72 -6.94
N PHE A 36 -13.38 -0.96 -6.17
CA PHE A 36 -13.17 -0.36 -4.86
C PHE A 36 -11.77 0.22 -4.78
N PHE A 37 -11.67 1.38 -4.15
CA PHE A 37 -10.42 1.95 -3.70
C PHE A 37 -10.16 1.52 -2.25
N HIS A 38 -8.92 1.20 -1.92
CA HIS A 38 -8.51 0.93 -0.55
C HIS A 38 -7.61 2.06 -0.07
N ALA A 39 -8.07 2.81 0.92
CA ALA A 39 -7.26 3.76 1.65
C ALA A 39 -6.71 3.07 2.90
N VAL A 40 -5.41 3.22 3.16
CA VAL A 40 -4.75 2.62 4.32
C VAL A 40 -4.22 3.76 5.18
N SER A 41 -4.54 3.73 6.47
CA SER A 41 -3.96 4.61 7.48
C SER A 41 -3.21 3.77 8.51
N CYS A 42 -2.59 4.41 9.50
CA CYS A 42 -1.95 3.68 10.58
C CYS A 42 -2.94 3.04 11.58
N LEU A 43 -4.24 3.38 11.48
CA LEU A 43 -5.29 2.85 12.36
C LEU A 43 -6.10 1.72 11.70
N GLY A 44 -6.10 1.63 10.37
CA GLY A 44 -6.88 0.63 9.67
C GLY A 44 -6.93 0.79 8.16
N ILE A 45 -7.84 0.04 7.54
CA ILE A 45 -8.13 0.09 6.11
C ILE A 45 -9.55 0.60 5.92
N ALA A 46 -9.71 1.59 5.06
CA ALA A 46 -10.99 2.03 4.55
C ALA A 46 -11.15 1.55 3.10
N ARG A 47 -12.31 0.99 2.79
CA ARG A 47 -12.69 0.52 1.46
C ARG A 47 -13.79 1.43 0.95
N VAL A 48 -13.60 1.98 -0.24
CA VAL A 48 -14.51 2.97 -0.82
C VAL A 48 -14.95 2.49 -2.20
N LEU A 49 -16.25 2.44 -2.44
CA LEU A 49 -16.79 2.16 -3.77
C LEU A 49 -16.32 3.23 -4.74
N MET A 50 -15.85 2.87 -5.93
CA MET A 50 -15.48 3.85 -6.96
C MET A 50 -16.70 4.39 -7.75
N ASN A 51 -17.91 4.09 -7.28
CA ASN A 51 -19.16 4.55 -7.89
C ASN A 51 -19.55 5.97 -7.47
N HIS A 52 -18.61 6.91 -7.54
CA HIS A 52 -18.87 8.31 -7.24
C HIS A 52 -19.07 9.12 -8.54
N LYS A 53 -19.73 10.28 -8.40
CA LYS A 53 -19.99 11.19 -9.51
C LYS A 53 -18.70 11.80 -10.07
N ASP A 54 -17.77 12.14 -9.19
CA ASP A 54 -16.47 12.75 -9.48
C ASP A 54 -15.44 12.39 -8.39
N ILE A 55 -14.18 12.78 -8.63
CA ILE A 55 -13.05 12.52 -7.70
C ILE A 55 -13.25 13.24 -6.37
N ASP A 56 -13.82 14.44 -6.37
CA ASP A 56 -14.06 15.23 -5.15
C ASP A 56 -15.02 14.48 -4.22
N ALA A 57 -16.13 13.95 -4.75
CA ALA A 57 -17.08 13.15 -3.96
C ALA A 57 -16.47 11.85 -3.43
N MET A 58 -15.53 11.24 -4.16
CA MET A 58 -14.80 10.06 -3.70
C MET A 58 -13.83 10.43 -2.56
N ASN A 59 -13.09 11.52 -2.70
CA ASN A 59 -12.19 12.04 -1.67
C ASN A 59 -12.96 12.38 -0.38
N ASP A 60 -14.08 13.10 -0.49
CA ASP A 60 -14.94 13.40 0.65
C ASP A 60 -15.43 12.12 1.36
N SER A 61 -15.70 11.06 0.60
CA SER A 61 -16.09 9.76 1.17
C SER A 61 -14.92 9.07 1.89
N ILE A 62 -13.71 9.15 1.34
CA ILE A 62 -12.49 8.64 1.98
C ILE A 62 -12.25 9.40 3.28
N ASP A 63 -12.28 10.74 3.26
CA ASP A 63 -12.00 11.58 4.41
C ASP A 63 -12.98 11.30 5.56
N LYS A 64 -14.30 11.21 5.29
CA LYS A 64 -15.29 10.83 6.30
C LYS A 64 -15.04 9.46 6.93
N LEU A 65 -14.63 8.48 6.12
CA LEU A 65 -14.32 7.14 6.62
C LEU A 65 -13.07 7.15 7.50
N LEU A 66 -12.04 7.91 7.13
CA LEU A 66 -10.82 8.08 7.91
C LEU A 66 -11.08 8.86 9.21
N GLU A 67 -11.91 9.90 9.17
CA GLU A 67 -12.36 10.65 10.36
C GLU A 67 -13.10 9.73 11.34
N HIS A 68 -14.05 8.93 10.85
CA HIS A 68 -14.75 7.94 11.69
C HIS A 68 -13.79 6.91 12.32
N LEU A 69 -12.71 6.51 11.64
CA LEU A 69 -11.69 5.66 12.24
C LEU A 69 -10.98 6.38 13.40
N VAL A 70 -10.58 7.64 13.20
CA VAL A 70 -9.93 8.45 14.24
C VAL A 70 -10.86 8.67 15.44
N GLU A 71 -12.13 9.01 15.22
CA GLU A 71 -13.11 9.22 16.29
C GLU A 71 -13.32 7.97 17.14
N ARG A 72 -13.43 6.80 16.49
CA ARG A 72 -13.70 5.53 17.19
C ARG A 72 -12.46 4.88 17.79
N ARG A 73 -11.29 5.12 17.21
CA ARG A 73 -10.05 4.36 17.47
C ARG A 73 -8.82 5.25 17.66
N GLY A 74 -9.00 6.54 17.96
CA GLY A 74 -7.89 7.49 18.13
C GLY A 74 -6.93 7.17 19.27
N SER A 75 -7.34 6.31 20.22
CA SER A 75 -6.47 5.78 21.27
C SER A 75 -5.68 4.53 20.87
N ASP A 76 -5.98 3.91 19.72
CA ASP A 76 -5.25 2.75 19.24
C ASP A 76 -3.83 3.14 18.80
N PRO A 77 -2.85 2.24 18.91
CA PRO A 77 -1.50 2.53 18.45
C PRO A 77 -1.49 2.73 16.93
N CYS A 78 -0.89 3.84 16.50
CA CYS A 78 -0.63 4.12 15.09
C CYS A 78 0.45 3.17 14.56
N LEU A 79 0.05 2.21 13.73
CA LEU A 79 0.91 1.16 13.19
C LEU A 79 1.59 1.59 11.89
N THR A 80 2.86 1.23 11.72
CA THR A 80 3.50 1.31 10.40
C THR A 80 3.17 0.05 9.60
N VAL A 81 2.52 0.23 8.46
CA VAL A 81 2.08 -0.88 7.59
C VAL A 81 2.43 -0.62 6.13
N LYS A 82 2.57 -1.70 5.36
CA LYS A 82 2.65 -1.69 3.90
C LYS A 82 1.69 -2.74 3.34
N THR A 83 1.00 -2.40 2.26
CA THR A 83 0.05 -3.30 1.60
C THR A 83 0.57 -3.83 0.28
N PHE A 84 0.13 -5.03 -0.06
CA PHE A 84 0.42 -5.68 -1.34
C PHE A 84 -0.83 -6.36 -1.86
N VAL A 85 -0.95 -6.44 -3.18
CA VAL A 85 -1.93 -7.30 -3.84
C VAL A 85 -1.61 -8.76 -3.51
N PHE A 86 -2.58 -9.49 -2.94
CA PHE A 86 -2.37 -10.85 -2.45
C PHE A 86 -2.90 -11.94 -3.37
N ASP A 87 -3.89 -11.66 -4.20
CA ASP A 87 -4.47 -12.62 -5.15
C ASP A 87 -4.41 -12.07 -6.57
N LYS A 88 -4.85 -12.85 -7.56
CA LYS A 88 -4.82 -12.43 -8.98
C LYS A 88 -6.03 -11.58 -9.37
N ASP A 89 -7.09 -11.67 -8.56
CA ASP A 89 -8.35 -10.99 -8.79
C ASP A 89 -8.42 -9.64 -8.04
N ASP A 90 -7.31 -9.23 -7.43
CA ASP A 90 -7.15 -8.01 -6.63
C ASP A 90 -8.23 -7.83 -5.54
N THR A 91 -8.73 -8.96 -5.02
CA THR A 91 -9.76 -8.98 -3.99
C THR A 91 -9.20 -9.05 -2.59
N LYS A 92 -7.93 -9.45 -2.45
CA LYS A 92 -7.26 -9.61 -1.17
C LYS A 92 -6.02 -8.75 -1.10
N LEU A 93 -5.80 -8.15 0.06
CA LEU A 93 -4.58 -7.41 0.35
C LEU A 93 -3.78 -8.15 1.42
N LEU A 94 -2.49 -8.30 1.19
CA LEU A 94 -1.54 -8.64 2.24
C LEU A 94 -1.16 -7.34 2.93
N VAL A 95 -1.33 -7.30 4.25
CA VAL A 95 -0.97 -6.13 5.06
C VAL A 95 0.19 -6.54 5.94
N LEU A 96 1.37 -5.98 5.67
CA LEU A 96 2.59 -6.18 6.43
C LEU A 96 2.71 -5.07 7.48
N ARG A 97 2.70 -5.42 8.76
CA ARG A 97 3.09 -4.54 9.86
C ARG A 97 4.57 -4.72 10.16
N TYR A 98 5.25 -3.59 10.30
CA TYR A 98 6.67 -3.57 10.65
C TYR A 98 7.00 -2.41 11.57
N ASP A 99 8.25 -2.40 12.04
CA ASP A 99 8.89 -1.31 12.75
C ASP A 99 10.29 -1.14 12.16
N LYS A 100 10.86 0.07 12.29
CA LYS A 100 12.23 0.38 11.93
C LYS A 100 13.15 0.47 13.15
N ASN A 101 12.65 0.21 14.36
CA ASN A 101 13.40 0.29 15.62
C ASN A 101 13.60 -1.07 16.31
N GLY A 102 13.52 -2.15 15.54
CA GLY A 102 13.68 -3.52 16.04
C GLY A 102 12.40 -4.16 16.54
N GLY A 103 11.23 -3.58 16.30
CA GLY A 103 9.96 -4.22 16.59
C GLY A 103 9.72 -5.49 15.75
N PRO A 104 8.86 -6.39 16.24
CA PRO A 104 8.49 -7.61 15.52
C PRO A 104 7.68 -7.30 14.27
N MET A 105 7.88 -8.08 13.23
CA MET A 105 7.11 -8.01 11.99
C MET A 105 5.99 -9.05 12.01
N SER A 106 4.85 -8.67 11.44
CA SER A 106 3.68 -9.53 11.35
C SER A 106 2.85 -9.14 10.14
N TYR A 107 1.94 -10.01 9.72
CA TYR A 107 1.05 -9.73 8.62
C TYR A 107 -0.37 -10.20 8.90
N PHE A 108 -1.32 -9.73 8.13
CA PHE A 108 -2.59 -10.41 7.94
C PHE A 108 -3.02 -10.30 6.48
N ILE A 109 -3.95 -11.15 6.08
CA ILE A 109 -4.56 -11.09 4.76
C ILE A 109 -5.93 -10.46 4.95
N TYR A 110 -6.10 -9.25 4.44
CA TYR A 110 -7.39 -8.62 4.30
C TYR A 110 -8.15 -9.33 3.17
N ASP A 111 -9.23 -10.01 3.53
CA ASP A 111 -10.17 -10.59 2.58
C ASP A 111 -11.37 -9.66 2.45
N ARG A 112 -11.86 -9.48 1.23
CA ARG A 112 -12.98 -8.61 0.94
C ARG A 112 -14.17 -8.98 1.83
N PRO A 113 -14.73 -8.04 2.62
CA PRO A 113 -15.95 -8.33 3.36
C PRO A 113 -17.08 -8.63 2.37
N LYS A 114 -17.82 -9.71 2.64
CA LYS A 114 -18.95 -10.14 1.81
C LYS A 114 -20.14 -9.17 1.86
N SER A 115 -20.19 -8.33 2.90
CA SER A 115 -21.19 -7.30 3.11
C SER A 115 -20.69 -5.95 2.58
N ILE A 116 -21.61 -5.18 1.99
CA ILE A 116 -21.40 -3.77 1.60
C ILE A 116 -21.33 -2.80 2.80
N LEU A 117 -21.53 -3.29 4.02
CA LEU A 117 -21.66 -2.45 5.22
C LEU A 117 -20.34 -2.27 6.00
N GLU A 118 -19.31 -3.07 5.69
CA GLU A 118 -18.01 -3.02 6.38
C GLU A 118 -16.97 -2.32 5.50
N ASP A 119 -17.12 -1.00 5.39
CA ASP A 119 -16.19 -0.13 4.66
C ASP A 119 -14.94 0.22 5.48
N LEU A 120 -14.87 -0.23 6.73
CA LEU A 120 -13.79 0.10 7.68
C LEU A 120 -13.32 -1.14 8.44
N LEU A 121 -12.02 -1.41 8.40
CA LEU A 121 -11.37 -2.44 9.20
C LEU A 121 -10.27 -1.84 10.08
N PRO A 122 -10.52 -1.64 11.39
CA PRO A 122 -9.51 -1.21 12.34
C PRO A 122 -8.44 -2.27 12.56
N PHE A 123 -7.17 -1.88 12.61
CA PHE A 123 -6.05 -2.81 12.87
C PHE A 123 -6.01 -3.37 14.30
N SER A 124 -6.68 -2.74 15.25
CA SER A 124 -6.87 -3.30 16.59
C SER A 124 -7.80 -4.51 16.61
N SER A 125 -8.64 -4.66 15.58
CA SER A 125 -9.61 -5.76 15.47
C SER A 125 -9.09 -6.99 14.73
N VAL A 126 -7.90 -6.91 14.11
CA VAL A 126 -7.37 -7.99 13.28
C VAL A 126 -6.41 -8.90 14.04
N GLN A 127 -6.39 -10.17 13.66
CA GLN A 127 -5.44 -11.13 14.18
C GLN A 127 -4.16 -11.13 13.33
N TRP A 128 -3.12 -10.48 13.86
CA TRP A 128 -1.80 -10.43 13.24
C TRP A 128 -1.07 -11.78 13.35
N LYS A 129 -0.52 -12.27 12.24
CA LYS A 129 0.32 -13.47 12.16
C LYS A 129 1.80 -13.09 12.24
N PRO A 130 2.57 -13.60 13.21
CA PRO A 130 3.98 -13.27 13.34
C PRO A 130 4.81 -13.87 12.20
N LEU A 131 5.83 -13.14 11.73
CA LEU A 131 6.81 -13.66 10.76
C LEU A 131 8.10 -14.17 11.41
N GLY A 132 8.30 -13.95 12.71
CA GLY A 132 9.57 -14.29 13.39
C GLY A 132 10.76 -13.40 12.96
N LEU A 133 10.47 -12.26 12.33
CA LEU A 133 11.43 -11.28 11.84
C LEU A 133 11.34 -9.98 12.65
N ARG A 134 12.42 -9.19 12.63
CA ARG A 134 12.48 -7.87 13.27
C ARG A 134 12.98 -6.83 12.30
N GLY A 135 12.25 -5.73 12.17
CA GLY A 135 12.58 -4.67 11.21
C GLY A 135 13.47 -3.59 11.82
N PHE A 136 14.44 -3.09 11.05
CA PHE A 136 15.38 -2.07 11.49
C PHE A 136 15.58 -1.03 10.38
N SER A 137 15.82 0.23 10.76
CA SER A 137 16.28 1.24 9.82
C SER A 137 17.65 0.86 9.27
N MET A 138 17.99 1.41 8.12
CA MET A 138 19.29 1.19 7.47
C MET A 138 20.46 1.47 8.42
N ASP A 139 20.42 2.60 9.14
CA ASP A 139 21.45 2.99 10.10
C ASP A 139 21.59 2.01 11.27
N GLN A 140 20.47 1.57 11.84
CA GLN A 140 20.49 0.62 12.95
C GLN A 140 20.99 -0.74 12.48
N PHE A 141 20.53 -1.21 11.33
CA PHE A 141 20.94 -2.49 10.75
C PHE A 141 22.45 -2.49 10.44
N ASN A 142 22.96 -1.42 9.83
CA ASN A 142 24.37 -1.30 9.44
C ASN A 142 25.31 -1.25 10.65
N LYS A 143 24.85 -0.75 11.80
CA LYS A 143 25.60 -0.77 13.08
C LYS A 143 25.69 -2.15 13.72
N MET A 144 24.82 -3.10 13.37
CA MET A 144 24.84 -4.45 13.94
C MET A 144 25.92 -5.32 13.33
N SER A 145 26.54 -6.17 14.15
CA SER A 145 27.36 -7.29 13.70
C SER A 145 26.51 -8.36 13.00
N GLN A 146 27.14 -9.18 12.16
CA GLN A 146 26.46 -10.29 11.48
C GLN A 146 25.82 -11.27 12.47
N LYS A 147 26.49 -11.53 13.60
CA LYS A 147 25.98 -12.38 14.68
C LYS A 147 24.69 -11.82 15.27
N GLU A 148 24.64 -10.51 15.54
CA GLU A 148 23.44 -9.85 16.06
C GLU A 148 22.29 -9.86 15.05
N ARG A 149 22.58 -9.59 13.77
CA ARG A 149 21.57 -9.63 12.70
C ARG A 149 20.95 -11.01 12.60
N LYS A 150 21.77 -12.08 12.64
CA LYS A 150 21.30 -13.47 12.64
C LYS A 150 20.49 -13.79 13.89
N ALA A 151 20.99 -13.42 15.08
CA ALA A 151 20.30 -13.69 16.35
C ALA A 151 18.93 -12.99 16.46
N LYS A 152 18.79 -11.81 15.85
CA LYS A 152 17.55 -11.02 15.87
C LYS A 152 16.63 -11.28 14.67
N ASN A 153 17.02 -12.13 13.72
CA ASN A 153 16.37 -12.24 12.40
C ASN A 153 16.10 -10.85 11.80
N ALA A 154 17.14 -10.02 11.78
CA ALA A 154 17.04 -8.63 11.40
C ALA A 154 16.73 -8.48 9.90
N ILE A 155 15.78 -7.59 9.60
CA ILE A 155 15.43 -7.13 8.25
C ILE A 155 15.83 -5.67 8.15
N CYS A 156 16.61 -5.34 7.12
CA CYS A 156 16.89 -3.95 6.83
C CYS A 156 15.74 -3.30 6.07
N ASP A 157 15.34 -2.12 6.54
CA ASP A 157 14.39 -1.21 5.92
C ASP A 157 13.18 -1.91 5.32
N PRO A 158 12.35 -2.56 6.16
CA PRO A 158 11.22 -3.38 5.72
C PRO A 158 10.19 -2.61 4.85
N GLU A 159 10.23 -1.28 4.86
CA GLU A 159 9.43 -0.44 3.96
C GLU A 159 9.75 -0.70 2.48
N MET A 160 10.99 -1.09 2.16
CA MET A 160 11.43 -1.39 0.78
C MET A 160 11.07 -2.81 0.32
N SER A 161 10.28 -3.54 1.10
CA SER A 161 9.88 -4.91 0.78
C SER A 161 9.00 -5.00 -0.47
N VAL A 162 9.09 -6.14 -1.14
CA VAL A 162 8.27 -6.50 -2.31
C VAL A 162 7.58 -7.83 -2.03
N PHE A 163 6.35 -7.99 -2.51
CA PHE A 163 5.63 -9.27 -2.40
C PHE A 163 5.55 -9.95 -3.77
N ALA A 164 6.07 -11.17 -3.86
CA ALA A 164 5.98 -11.99 -5.06
C ALA A 164 4.71 -12.84 -5.00
N ASN A 165 3.63 -12.36 -5.61
CA ASN A 165 2.30 -12.98 -5.55
C ASN A 165 2.27 -14.45 -6.00
N ASN A 166 3.06 -14.82 -7.02
CA ASN A 166 3.14 -16.20 -7.52
C ASN A 166 3.80 -17.16 -6.51
N ALA A 167 4.84 -16.71 -5.81
CA ALA A 167 5.58 -17.52 -4.84
C ALA A 167 5.01 -17.40 -3.41
N LYS A 168 4.14 -16.41 -3.16
CA LYS A 168 3.64 -16.04 -1.83
C LYS A 168 4.78 -15.75 -0.85
N THR A 169 5.78 -15.02 -1.32
CA THR A 169 6.98 -14.65 -0.55
C THR A 169 7.12 -13.14 -0.44
N LEU A 170 7.71 -12.70 0.67
CA LEU A 170 8.17 -11.34 0.91
C LEU A 170 9.68 -11.26 0.66
N ALA A 171 10.06 -10.45 -0.31
CA ALA A 171 11.44 -10.11 -0.59
C ALA A 171 11.85 -8.84 0.16
N PHE A 172 12.95 -8.93 0.88
CA PHE A 172 13.63 -7.85 1.58
C PHE A 172 15.07 -7.71 1.07
N PHE A 173 15.79 -6.69 1.52
CA PHE A 173 17.23 -6.62 1.26
C PHE A 173 17.98 -7.80 1.90
N GLY A 174 18.71 -8.56 1.08
CA GLY A 174 19.48 -9.70 1.55
C GLY A 174 18.67 -10.91 2.06
N LYS A 175 17.33 -10.91 1.96
CA LYS A 175 16.50 -12.01 2.47
C LYS A 175 15.16 -12.14 1.74
N GLU A 176 14.72 -13.36 1.48
CA GLU A 176 13.36 -13.68 1.04
C GLU A 176 12.72 -14.70 1.99
N VAL A 177 11.46 -14.48 2.34
CA VAL A 177 10.73 -15.33 3.29
C VAL A 177 9.35 -15.69 2.77
N ALA A 178 8.90 -16.89 3.09
CA ALA A 178 7.51 -17.28 2.93
C ALA A 178 6.65 -16.64 4.05
N LEU A 179 5.32 -16.67 3.86
CA LEU A 179 4.37 -16.16 4.87
C LEU A 179 4.31 -16.98 6.17
N ASP A 180 4.98 -18.12 6.25
CA ASP A 180 5.20 -18.84 7.51
C ASP A 180 6.49 -18.37 8.24
N GLY A 181 7.17 -17.36 7.70
CA GLY A 181 8.40 -16.78 8.24
C GLY A 181 9.68 -17.54 7.88
N LYS A 182 9.58 -18.67 7.16
CA LYS A 182 10.77 -19.44 6.77
C LYS A 182 11.47 -18.77 5.59
N GLU A 183 12.79 -18.76 5.68
CA GLU A 183 13.66 -18.31 4.59
C GLU A 183 13.56 -19.27 3.41
N VAL A 184 13.45 -18.72 2.21
CA VAL A 184 13.37 -19.50 0.96
C VAL A 184 14.69 -19.31 0.22
N ALA A 185 15.28 -20.41 -0.26
CA ALA A 185 16.50 -20.36 -1.06
C ALA A 185 16.20 -19.71 -2.42
N TYR A 186 16.85 -18.58 -2.73
CA TYR A 186 16.47 -17.81 -3.92
C TYR A 186 17.58 -16.92 -4.51
N ASP A 187 17.46 -16.68 -5.82
CA ASP A 187 18.46 -16.02 -6.68
C ASP A 187 18.28 -14.50 -6.86
N ARG A 188 17.14 -13.91 -6.43
CA ARG A 188 16.73 -12.54 -6.80
C ARG A 188 16.51 -11.58 -5.63
N VAL A 189 17.25 -11.80 -4.57
CA VAL A 189 17.28 -10.84 -3.48
C VAL A 189 18.07 -9.61 -3.92
N TYR A 190 17.62 -8.40 -3.58
CA TYR A 190 18.46 -7.21 -3.72
C TYR A 190 19.75 -7.44 -2.92
N PRO A 191 20.90 -7.65 -3.60
CA PRO A 191 22.10 -8.04 -2.91
C PRO A 191 22.51 -6.89 -1.98
N LEU A 192 22.76 -7.22 -0.72
CA LEU A 192 23.43 -6.29 0.16
C LEU A 192 24.82 -6.04 -0.44
N LYS A 193 25.20 -4.78 -0.64
CA LYS A 193 26.55 -4.47 -1.10
C LYS A 193 27.51 -4.68 0.07
N ASP A 194 28.62 -5.32 -0.21
CA ASP A 194 29.71 -5.42 0.74
C ASP A 194 30.48 -4.09 0.78
N SER A 195 30.58 -3.49 1.96
CA SER A 195 31.53 -2.42 2.23
C SER A 195 32.72 -3.00 2.97
N CYS A 196 33.91 -2.91 2.38
CA CYS A 196 35.13 -3.47 2.93
C CYS A 196 35.98 -2.37 3.58
N ASP A 197 36.52 -2.64 4.77
CA ASP A 197 37.52 -1.77 5.39
C ASP A 197 38.90 -1.90 4.68
N SER A 198 39.85 -1.03 5.03
CA SER A 198 41.22 -1.07 4.48
C SER A 198 41.99 -2.37 4.81
N ASN A 199 41.46 -3.22 5.69
CA ASN A 199 42.03 -4.52 6.02
C ASN A 199 41.36 -5.67 5.24
N GLY A 200 40.52 -5.35 4.25
CA GLY A 200 39.78 -6.33 3.46
C GLY A 200 38.63 -7.00 4.20
N ARG A 201 38.20 -6.48 5.37
CA ARG A 201 37.03 -7.01 6.08
C ARG A 201 35.76 -6.40 5.52
N CYS A 202 35.04 -7.21 4.76
CA CYS A 202 33.77 -6.84 4.16
C CYS A 202 32.61 -7.02 5.15
N LYS A 203 31.73 -6.02 5.22
CA LYS A 203 30.47 -6.09 5.96
C LYS A 203 29.32 -5.88 4.98
N PRO A 204 28.29 -6.75 5.00
CA PRO A 204 27.10 -6.51 4.21
C PRO A 204 26.45 -5.23 4.71
N MET A 205 26.21 -4.29 3.81
CA MET A 205 25.53 -3.04 4.08
C MET A 205 24.22 -2.99 3.32
N CYS A 206 23.22 -2.47 4.02
CA CYS A 206 21.97 -2.09 3.41
C CYS A 206 22.16 -0.74 2.74
N TYR A 207 21.96 -0.71 1.41
CA TYR A 207 21.98 0.49 0.60
C TYR A 207 20.71 0.50 -0.24
N ALA A 208 19.98 1.61 -0.20
CA ALA A 208 19.08 1.92 -1.29
C ALA A 208 19.98 2.29 -2.49
N ASN A 209 19.85 1.59 -3.61
CA ASN A 209 20.25 2.22 -4.86
C ASN A 209 19.35 3.46 -4.99
N GLU A 210 19.94 4.62 -5.31
CA GLU A 210 19.18 5.81 -5.73
C GLU A 210 18.29 5.40 -6.91
N THR A 211 17.09 4.96 -6.59
CA THR A 211 16.00 4.74 -7.52
C THR A 211 15.13 5.95 -7.25
N GLN A 212 14.93 6.81 -8.26
CA GLN A 212 14.21 8.07 -8.13
C GLN A 212 12.93 7.90 -7.30
N GLU A 213 13.00 8.33 -6.04
CA GLU A 213 11.87 8.29 -5.12
C GLU A 213 11.01 9.51 -5.43
N VAL A 214 9.85 9.31 -6.07
CA VAL A 214 8.84 10.37 -6.22
C VAL A 214 8.21 10.57 -4.84
N ARG A 215 8.83 11.40 -4.00
CA ARG A 215 8.23 11.86 -2.74
C ARG A 215 7.09 12.82 -3.05
N VAL A 216 5.90 12.49 -2.58
CA VAL A 216 4.80 13.43 -2.45
C VAL A 216 5.01 14.15 -1.12
N ASP A 217 5.38 15.44 -1.19
CA ASP A 217 5.55 16.28 -0.01
C ASP A 217 4.18 16.57 0.62
N SER A 218 3.96 16.07 1.84
CA SER A 218 2.73 16.22 2.61
C SER A 218 2.66 17.55 3.40
N ARG A 219 3.46 18.57 3.02
CA ARG A 219 3.45 19.90 3.65
C ARG A 219 2.40 20.88 3.12
N LEU A 220 1.45 20.43 2.30
CA LEU A 220 0.24 21.18 1.98
C LEU A 220 -0.95 20.49 2.64
N GLY A 221 -1.58 21.19 3.58
CA GLY A 221 -2.51 20.65 4.57
C GLY A 221 -3.69 19.84 4.00
N ASN A 222 -4.13 18.88 4.80
CA ASN A 222 -5.45 18.23 4.80
C ASN A 222 -6.11 17.97 3.43
N ARG A 223 -5.35 17.47 2.46
CA ARG A 223 -5.93 16.76 1.31
C ARG A 223 -5.09 15.54 1.00
N VAL A 224 -5.69 14.36 1.19
CA VAL A 224 -5.12 13.09 0.73
C VAL A 224 -5.17 13.09 -0.80
N SER A 225 -4.05 13.41 -1.45
CA SER A 225 -3.91 13.24 -2.90
C SER A 225 -3.58 11.78 -3.19
N VAL A 226 -4.57 11.04 -3.66
CA VAL A 226 -4.38 9.70 -4.21
C VAL A 226 -3.69 9.85 -5.56
N ARG A 227 -2.37 9.67 -5.60
CA ARG A 227 -1.64 9.43 -6.85
C ARG A 227 -1.75 7.95 -7.20
N THR A 228 -2.67 7.61 -8.10
CA THR A 228 -2.75 6.28 -8.68
C THR A 228 -1.55 6.09 -9.62
N ALA A 229 -0.59 5.25 -9.23
CA ALA A 229 0.38 4.73 -10.19
C ALA A 229 -0.35 3.72 -11.07
N ALA A 230 -0.80 4.15 -12.26
CA ALA A 230 -1.20 3.25 -13.31
C ALA A 230 0.08 2.62 -13.90
N SER A 231 0.33 1.35 -13.61
CA SER A 231 1.22 0.54 -14.45
C SER A 231 0.38 -0.03 -15.58
N ILE A 232 0.71 0.37 -16.81
CA ILE A 232 0.31 -0.30 -18.06
C ILE A 232 1.21 -1.52 -18.25
#